data_AF-A0A2C5GDD8-F1
#
_entry.id   AF-A0A2C5GDD8-F1
#
_cell.length_a   1.000
_cell.length_b   1.000
_cell.length_c   1.000
_cell.angle_alpha   90.00
_cell.angle_beta   90.00
_cell.angle_gamma   90.00
#
_symmetry.space_group_name_H-M   'P 1'
#
loop_
_entity.id
_entity.type
_entity.pdbx_description
1 polymer ?
#
loop_
_entity_poly.entity_id
_entity_poly.type
_entity_poly.pdbx_seq_one_letter_code
_entity_poly.pdbx_strand_id
1 'polypeptide(L)'
;MEGNRILSSLNYFSVFFAPFLLPIIIYFVVHNIEVKKHAKTAFLSHLLPIATAILFLFFLLPALTGSSGTVFILLIVALVVVSLVNVVVFVWNIVKGIQILSR
;
A
#
# COMPACT_ATOMS: atom_id res chain seq x y z
N MET A 1 -20.94 -11.19 13.29
CA MET A 1 -20.16 -9.97 13.65
C MET A 1 -18.66 -10.25 13.61
N GLU A 2 -18.19 -11.34 14.21
CA GLU A 2 -16.78 -11.74 14.19
C GLU A 2 -16.21 -11.97 12.78
N GLY A 3 -16.91 -12.71 11.90
CA GLY A 3 -16.45 -12.94 10.52
C GLY A 3 -16.25 -11.65 9.72
N ASN A 4 -17.11 -10.64 9.92
CA ASN A 4 -16.95 -9.33 9.29
C ASN A 4 -15.73 -8.58 9.81
N ARG A 5 -15.41 -8.70 11.10
CA ARG A 5 -14.18 -8.13 11.69
C ARG A 5 -12.93 -8.79 11.13
N ILE A 6 -12.92 -10.12 11.06
CA ILE A 6 -11.80 -10.89 10.50
C ILE A 6 -11.59 -10.47 9.03
N LEU A 7 -12.63 -10.52 8.20
CA LEU A 7 -12.55 -10.09 6.80
C LEU A 7 -12.12 -8.62 6.66
N SER A 8 -12.64 -7.72 7.50
CA SER A 8 -12.25 -6.31 7.48
C SER A 8 -10.78 -6.11 7.85
N SER A 9 -10.26 -6.85 8.85
CA SER A 9 -8.85 -6.80 9.23
C SER A 9 -7.93 -7.40 8.15
N LEU A 10 -8.36 -8.49 7.50
CA LEU A 10 -7.63 -9.15 6.42
C LEU A 10 -7.44 -8.24 5.21
N ASN A 11 -8.40 -7.33 4.94
CA ASN A 11 -8.20 -6.30 3.91
C ASN A 11 -6.91 -5.52 4.13
N TYR A 12 -6.62 -5.09 5.37
CA TYR A 12 -5.38 -4.35 5.67
C TYR A 12 -4.15 -5.26 5.75
N PHE A 13 -4.26 -6.46 6.33
CA PHE A 13 -3.15 -7.41 6.38
C PHE A 13 -2.76 -7.98 5.02
N SER A 14 -3.60 -7.82 4.00
CA SER A 14 -3.23 -8.23 2.64
C SER A 14 -1.98 -7.52 2.10
N VAL A 15 -1.55 -6.41 2.71
CA VAL A 15 -0.25 -5.78 2.44
C VAL A 15 0.93 -6.75 2.52
N PHE A 16 0.82 -7.84 3.30
CA PHE A 16 1.88 -8.83 3.47
C PHE A 16 1.97 -9.88 2.35
N PHE A 17 0.87 -10.20 1.66
CA PHE A 17 0.82 -11.39 0.79
C PHE A 17 0.06 -11.20 -0.53
N ALA A 18 -0.94 -10.32 -0.58
CA ALA A 18 -1.70 -10.04 -1.79
C ALA A 18 -2.20 -8.58 -1.76
N PRO A 19 -1.28 -7.59 -1.80
CA PRO A 19 -1.64 -6.18 -1.75
C PRO A 19 -2.64 -5.89 -2.87
N PHE A 20 -3.56 -4.94 -2.65
CA PHE A 20 -4.66 -4.48 -3.53
C PHE A 20 -5.62 -5.55 -4.13
N LEU A 21 -5.13 -6.74 -4.50
CA LEU A 21 -5.85 -7.90 -5.02
C LEU A 21 -6.88 -8.44 -4.03
N LEU A 22 -6.48 -8.76 -2.80
CA LEU A 22 -7.46 -9.26 -1.83
C LEU A 22 -8.54 -8.20 -1.52
N PRO A 23 -8.19 -6.92 -1.27
CA PRO A 23 -9.19 -5.89 -1.03
C PRO A 23 -10.18 -5.68 -2.18
N ILE A 24 -9.72 -5.72 -3.43
CA ILE A 24 -10.64 -5.55 -4.56
C ILE A 24 -11.57 -6.76 -4.70
N ILE A 25 -11.08 -7.98 -4.49
CA ILE A 25 -11.91 -9.19 -4.50
C ILE A 25 -12.97 -9.11 -3.40
N ILE A 26 -12.57 -8.80 -2.16
CA ILE A 26 -13.50 -8.68 -1.03
C ILE A 26 -14.54 -7.57 -1.28
N TYR A 27 -14.13 -6.45 -1.86
CA TYR A 27 -15.04 -5.35 -2.19
C TYR A 27 -16.16 -5.78 -3.15
N PHE A 28 -15.90 -6.68 -4.10
CA PHE A 28 -16.93 -7.14 -5.04
C PHE A 28 -17.74 -8.34 -4.53
N VAL A 29 -17.12 -9.24 -3.77
CA VAL A 29 -17.76 -10.49 -3.31
C VAL A 29 -18.64 -10.28 -2.08
N VAL A 30 -18.26 -9.38 -1.16
CA VAL A 30 -18.97 -9.21 0.12
C VAL A 30 -20.07 -8.16 0.02
N HIS A 31 -21.26 -8.50 0.52
CA HIS A 31 -22.43 -7.62 0.54
C HIS A 31 -22.48 -6.67 1.76
N ASN A 32 -21.75 -6.99 2.84
CA ASN A 32 -21.74 -6.17 4.05
C ASN A 32 -21.05 -4.82 3.82
N ILE A 33 -21.76 -3.74 4.12
CA ILE A 33 -21.30 -2.37 3.82
C ILE A 33 -20.07 -1.94 4.61
N GLU A 34 -19.92 -2.40 5.86
CA GLU A 34 -18.75 -2.09 6.69
C GLU A 34 -17.49 -2.77 6.15
N VAL A 35 -17.60 -4.06 5.79
CA VAL A 35 -16.49 -4.81 5.17
C VAL A 35 -16.07 -4.14 3.86
N LYS A 36 -17.03 -3.71 3.02
CA LYS A 36 -16.74 -3.00 1.77
C LYS A 36 -16.03 -1.67 2.00
N LYS A 37 -16.39 -0.93 3.06
CA LYS A 37 -15.71 0.32 3.44
C LYS A 37 -14.24 0.05 3.76
N HIS A 38 -13.96 -0.98 4.56
CA HIS A 38 -12.58 -1.39 4.88
C HIS A 38 -11.80 -1.89 3.66
N ALA A 39 -12.45 -2.67 2.80
CA ALA A 39 -11.87 -3.14 1.54
C ALA A 39 -11.46 -1.97 0.63
N LYS A 40 -12.34 -0.97 0.43
CA LYS A 40 -12.01 0.23 -0.35
C LYS A 40 -10.85 1.02 0.27
N THR A 41 -10.86 1.20 1.58
CA THR A 41 -9.80 1.93 2.29
C THR A 41 -8.44 1.22 2.19
N ALA A 42 -8.40 -0.10 2.38
CA ALA A 42 -7.17 -0.89 2.23
C ALA A 42 -6.70 -0.97 0.77
N PHE A 43 -7.63 -1.02 -0.20
CA PHE A 43 -7.28 -0.95 -1.61
C PHE A 43 -6.51 0.35 -1.94
N LEU A 44 -7.05 1.50 -1.51
CA LEU A 44 -6.42 2.79 -1.75
C LEU A 44 -5.06 2.91 -1.04
N SER A 45 -4.93 2.41 0.19
CA SER A 45 -3.64 2.42 0.88
C SER A 45 -2.60 1.56 0.18
N HIS A 46 -2.98 0.41 -0.40
CA HIS A 46 -2.04 -0.44 -1.15
C HIS A 46 -1.65 0.13 -2.51
N LEU A 47 -2.51 0.95 -3.11
CA LEU A 47 -2.19 1.61 -4.36
C LEU A 47 -1.08 2.67 -4.21
N LEU A 48 -0.93 3.27 -3.02
CA LEU A 48 0.08 4.29 -2.78
C LEU A 48 1.53 3.74 -2.88
N PRO A 49 1.89 2.59 -2.26
CA PRO A 49 3.13 1.87 -2.53
C PRO A 49 3.39 1.61 -4.01
N ILE A 50 2.37 1.17 -4.75
CA ILE A 50 2.50 0.86 -6.17
C ILE A 50 2.76 2.12 -6.98
N ALA A 51 1.99 3.19 -6.72
CA ALA A 51 2.15 4.47 -7.40
C ALA A 51 3.54 5.07 -7.14
N THR A 52 4.02 5.02 -5.90
CA THR A 52 5.36 5.53 -5.54
C THR A 52 6.48 4.67 -6.13
N ALA A 53 6.31 3.34 -6.23
CA ALA A 53 7.25 2.47 -6.92
C ALA A 53 7.32 2.77 -8.43
N ILE A 54 6.17 2.92 -9.09
CA ILE A 54 6.09 3.31 -10.50
C ILE A 54 6.76 4.67 -10.71
N LEU A 55 6.46 5.66 -9.86
CA LEU A 55 7.09 6.98 -9.91
C LEU A 55 8.61 6.89 -9.77
N PHE A 56 9.11 6.06 -8.86
CA PHE A 56 10.54 5.83 -8.68
C PHE A 56 11.20 5.22 -9.94
N LEU A 57 10.52 4.31 -10.65
CA LEU A 57 11.00 3.77 -11.93
C LEU A 57 11.16 4.86 -13.01
N PHE A 58 10.29 5.87 -13.03
CA PHE A 58 10.48 7.01 -13.94
C PHE A 58 11.72 7.83 -13.58
N PHE A 59 12.02 8.00 -12.29
CA PHE A 59 13.23 8.69 -11.85
C PHE A 59 14.52 7.96 -12.22
N LEU A 60 14.46 6.64 -12.45
CA LEU A 60 15.59 5.83 -12.90
C LEU A 60 15.95 6.06 -14.37
N LEU A 61 15.02 6.55 -15.22
CA LEU A 61 15.26 6.67 -16.67
C LEU A 61 16.46 7.57 -17.04
N PRO A 62 16.64 8.77 -16.46
CA PRO A 62 17.81 9.61 -16.73
C PRO A 62 19.12 8.99 -16.25
N ALA A 63 19.07 8.04 -15.32
CA ALA A 63 20.26 7.36 -14.83
C ALA A 63 20.84 6.37 -15.85
N LEU A 64 20.00 5.87 -16.77
CA LEU A 64 20.38 4.88 -17.78
C LEU A 64 21.09 5.49 -18.99
N THR A 65 20.97 6.80 -19.22
CA THR A 65 21.52 7.49 -20.40
C THR A 65 22.90 8.11 -20.20
N GLY A 66 23.57 7.80 -19.07
CA GLY A 66 24.81 8.46 -18.65
C GLY A 66 24.50 9.62 -17.70
N SER A 67 24.66 9.37 -16.39
CA SER A 67 24.19 10.28 -15.34
C SER A 67 25.31 11.16 -14.80
N SER A 68 25.00 12.43 -14.55
CA SER A 68 25.88 13.35 -13.80
C SER A 68 25.75 13.08 -12.30
N GLY A 69 26.74 13.51 -11.50
CA GLY A 69 26.69 13.36 -10.03
C GLY A 69 25.42 13.94 -9.39
N THR A 70 24.83 14.98 -9.99
CA THR A 70 23.55 15.56 -9.56
C THR A 70 22.38 14.59 -9.70
N VAL A 71 22.30 13.82 -10.79
CA VAL A 71 21.23 12.82 -10.99
C VAL A 71 21.33 11.71 -9.95
N PHE A 72 22.55 11.28 -9.60
CA PHE A 72 22.75 10.28 -8.55
C PHE A 72 22.27 10.77 -7.18
N ILE A 73 22.55 12.02 -6.80
CA ILE A 73 22.05 12.60 -5.54
C ILE A 73 20.52 12.64 -5.52
N LEU A 74 19.89 13.06 -6.62
CA LEU A 74 18.43 13.10 -6.72
C LEU A 74 17.79 11.71 -6.59
N LEU A 75 18.41 10.67 -7.17
CA LEU A 75 17.96 9.30 -7.02
C LEU A 75 17.99 8.81 -5.57
N ILE A 76 19.07 9.13 -4.83
CA ILE A 76 19.19 8.75 -3.43
C ILE A 76 18.13 9.46 -2.58
N VAL A 77 17.91 10.75 -2.81
CA VAL A 77 16.84 11.49 -2.13
C VAL A 77 15.46 10.90 -2.45
N ALA A 78 15.19 10.61 -3.73
CA ALA A 78 13.94 9.99 -4.16
C ALA A 78 13.74 8.62 -3.51
N LEU A 79 14.79 7.79 -3.44
CA LEU A 79 14.75 6.48 -2.79
C LEU A 79 14.37 6.61 -1.31
N VAL A 80 15.04 7.50 -0.57
CA VAL A 80 14.74 7.73 0.86
C VAL A 80 13.30 8.17 1.07
N VAL A 81 12.81 9.13 0.28
CA VAL A 81 11.43 9.63 0.39
C VAL A 81 10.42 8.53 0.06
N VAL A 82 10.62 7.81 -1.04
CA VAL A 82 9.73 6.71 -1.45
C VAL A 82 9.71 5.61 -0.39
N SER A 83 10.86 5.20 0.13
CA SER A 83 10.95 4.20 1.20
C SER A 83 10.23 4.65 2.47
N LEU A 84 10.39 5.90 2.90
CA LEU A 84 9.70 6.43 4.07
C LEU A 84 8.18 6.42 3.91
N VAL A 85 7.66 6.86 2.75
CA VAL A 85 6.22 6.83 2.46
C VAL A 85 5.70 5.40 2.51
N ASN A 86 6.42 4.45 1.89
CA ASN A 86 6.04 3.03 1.88
C ASN A 86 6.01 2.44 3.29
N VAL A 87 7.00 2.74 4.14
CA VAL A 87 7.04 2.27 5.53
C VAL A 87 5.87 2.82 6.34
N VAL A 88 5.56 4.12 6.21
CA VAL A 88 4.43 4.74 6.92
C VAL A 88 3.11 4.07 6.52
N VAL A 89 2.89 3.83 5.23
CA VAL A 89 1.68 3.18 4.73
C VAL A 89 1.60 1.72 5.18
N PHE A 90 2.72 1.02 5.16
CA PHE A 90 2.81 -0.37 5.62
C PHE A 90 2.43 -0.48 7.10
N VAL A 91 3.05 0.32 7.96
CA VAL A 91 2.74 0.37 9.40
C VAL A 91 1.29 0.77 9.63
N TRP A 92 0.77 1.74 8.89
CA TRP A 92 -0.63 2.16 9.02
C TRP A 92 -1.61 1.02 8.72
N ASN A 93 -1.36 0.21 7.68
CA ASN A 93 -2.19 -0.96 7.38
C ASN A 93 -2.12 -1.99 8.50
N ILE A 94 -0.95 -2.26 9.07
CA ILE A 94 -0.80 -3.19 10.21
C ILE A 94 -1.61 -2.70 11.41
N VAL A 95 -1.40 -1.44 11.82
CA VAL A 95 -2.09 -0.85 12.97
C VAL A 95 -3.59 -0.87 12.78
N LYS A 96 -4.10 -0.51 11.59
CA LYS A 96 -5.53 -0.56 11.28
C LYS A 96 -6.08 -1.98 11.30
N GLY A 97 -5.35 -2.95 10.74
CA GLY A 97 -5.72 -4.36 10.79
C GLY A 97 -5.89 -4.86 12.22
N ILE A 98 -4.91 -4.58 13.09
CA ILE A 98 -4.95 -4.95 14.52
C ILE A 98 -6.12 -4.26 15.23
N GLN A 99 -6.29 -2.95 15.03
CA GLN A 99 -7.39 -2.19 15.64
C GLN A 99 -8.76 -2.80 15.30
N ILE A 100 -8.99 -3.17 14.05
CA ILE A 100 -10.27 -3.75 13.62
C ILE A 100 -10.43 -5.19 14.14
N LEU A 101 -9.36 -5.98 14.11
CA LEU A 101 -9.39 -7.35 14.62
C LEU A 101 -9.68 -7.39 16.13
N SER A 102 -9.17 -6.43 16.89
CA SER A 102 -9.28 -6.37 18.36
C SER A 102 -10.60 -5.82 18.92
N ARG A 103 -11.48 -5.25 18.07
CA ARG A 103 -12.75 -4.63 18.49
C ARG A 103 -13.91 -5.61 18.65
#